data_AF-A0A811LA38-F1
#
_entry.id   AF-A0A811LA38-F1
#
_cell.length_a   1.000
_cell.length_b   1.000
_cell.length_c   1.000
_cell.angle_alpha   90.00
_cell.angle_beta   90.00
_cell.angle_gamma   90.00
#
_symmetry.space_group_name_H-M   'P 1'
#
loop_
_entity.id
_entity.type
_entity.pdbx_description
1 polymer ?
#
loop_
_entity_poly.entity_id
_entity_poly.type
_entity_poly.pdbx_seq_one_letter_code
_entity_poly.pdbx_strand_id
1 'polypeptide(L)'
;MSDDPVAEFLAREDGALDEEVNNAPEPVVNGVAPNGLQNGHDDSGVDLVAQSGDLSPPAVSQPQNGRGASPASSVHSSSNHSQYVQSYQEEPESIKKWREQHLKAIKEKDELEEKQKSELREQAKKELENWHKQKEVEIAERKKQNRVAEEKLSKNLVESQSNGQGWSEIAKLIDTGKPAKNAVDTSRMKALILEHKDETVA
;
A
#
# COMPACT_ATOMS: atom_id res chain seq x y z
N MET A 1 -6.42 13.28 -48.35
CA MET A 1 -6.36 12.94 -46.92
C MET A 1 -5.22 11.96 -46.83
N SER A 2 -4.05 12.45 -46.46
CA SER A 2 -2.81 11.67 -46.47
C SER A 2 -2.70 10.97 -45.13
N ASP A 3 -2.77 9.64 -45.13
CA ASP A 3 -2.53 8.81 -43.96
C ASP A 3 -1.08 9.02 -43.48
N ASP A 4 -0.94 9.58 -42.28
CA ASP A 4 0.34 9.80 -41.62
C ASP A 4 0.73 8.50 -40.90
N PRO A 5 1.76 7.77 -41.36
CA PRO A 5 2.18 6.50 -40.76
C PRO A 5 2.65 6.66 -39.30
N VAL A 6 3.01 7.88 -38.88
CA VAL A 6 3.38 8.17 -37.49
C VAL A 6 2.14 8.21 -36.60
N ALA A 7 1.01 8.70 -37.11
CA ALA A 7 -0.25 8.72 -36.37
C ALA A 7 -0.81 7.31 -36.15
N GLU A 8 -0.65 6.41 -37.12
CA GLU A 8 -1.03 5.01 -36.99
C GLU A 8 -0.16 4.26 -35.96
N PHE A 9 1.14 4.56 -35.92
CA PHE A 9 2.06 3.99 -34.93
C PHE A 9 1.74 4.45 -33.50
N LEU A 10 1.48 5.74 -33.29
CA LEU A 10 1.11 6.28 -31.98
C LEU A 10 -0.25 5.74 -31.50
N ALA A 11 -1.24 5.63 -32.39
CA ALA A 11 -2.55 5.05 -32.03
C ALA A 11 -2.45 3.55 -31.70
N ARG A 12 -1.51 2.84 -32.33
CA ARG A 12 -1.24 1.42 -32.06
C ARG A 12 -0.54 1.20 -30.72
N GLU A 13 0.38 2.09 -30.33
CA GLU A 13 1.07 2.01 -29.03
C GLU A 13 0.14 2.40 -27.87
N ASP A 14 -0.68 3.45 -28.04
CA ASP A 14 -1.66 3.87 -27.02
C ASP A 14 -2.76 2.81 -26.81
N GLY A 15 -3.22 2.14 -27.88
CA GLY A 15 -4.24 1.09 -27.78
C GLY A 15 -3.76 -0.18 -27.06
N ALA A 16 -2.46 -0.48 -27.12
CA ALA A 16 -1.88 -1.65 -26.46
C ALA A 16 -1.78 -1.49 -24.93
N LEU A 17 -1.66 -0.26 -24.44
CA LEU A 17 -1.60 0.03 -23.00
C LEU A 17 -2.97 -0.01 -22.32
N ASP A 18 -4.04 0.34 -23.03
CA ASP A 18 -5.41 0.34 -22.48
C ASP A 18 -6.02 -1.08 -22.40
N GLU A 19 -5.50 -2.02 -23.19
CA GLU A 19 -5.92 -3.43 -23.17
C GLU A 19 -5.19 -4.26 -22.10
N GLU A 20 -3.97 -3.87 -21.68
CA GLU A 20 -3.20 -4.55 -20.62
C GLU A 20 -3.68 -4.17 -19.20
N VAL A 21 -4.20 -2.95 -18.99
CA VAL A 21 -4.75 -2.51 -17.70
C VAL A 21 -6.11 -3.16 -17.40
N ASN A 22 -6.90 -3.48 -18.44
CA ASN A 22 -8.27 -4.00 -18.28
C ASN A 22 -8.36 -5.54 -18.21
N ASN A 23 -7.26 -6.29 -18.38
CA ASN A 23 -7.27 -7.77 -18.36
C ASN A 23 -6.30 -8.37 -17.34
N ALA A 24 -5.85 -7.59 -16.35
CA ALA A 24 -5.12 -8.11 -15.21
C ALA A 24 -6.06 -9.01 -14.37
N PRO A 25 -5.76 -10.31 -14.17
CA PRO A 25 -6.58 -11.17 -13.35
C PRO A 25 -6.62 -10.64 -11.90
N GLU A 26 -7.83 -10.48 -11.36
CA GLU A 26 -8.04 -10.04 -9.99
C GLU A 26 -7.23 -10.89 -8.99
N PRO A 27 -6.61 -10.28 -7.97
CA PRO A 27 -5.90 -11.05 -6.95
C PRO A 27 -6.92 -11.89 -6.16
N VAL A 28 -6.83 -13.22 -6.33
CA VAL A 28 -7.50 -14.22 -5.49
C VAL A 28 -7.11 -14.00 -4.02
N VAL A 29 -8.03 -13.40 -3.27
CA VAL A 29 -7.94 -13.26 -1.81
C VAL A 29 -8.26 -14.61 -1.15
N ASN A 30 -7.22 -15.41 -0.90
CA ASN A 30 -7.33 -16.57 -0.02
C ASN A 30 -7.62 -16.09 1.40
N GLY A 31 -8.87 -16.31 1.84
CA GLY A 31 -9.33 -15.97 3.18
C GLY A 31 -8.57 -16.74 4.26
N VAL A 32 -7.84 -16.01 5.10
CA VAL A 32 -7.34 -16.53 6.37
C VAL A 32 -8.27 -16.02 7.48
N ALA A 33 -8.99 -16.96 8.08
CA ALA A 33 -9.84 -16.72 9.25
C ALA A 33 -8.99 -16.31 10.48
N PRO A 34 -9.56 -15.53 11.42
CA PRO A 34 -8.80 -14.92 12.50
C PRO A 34 -8.53 -15.94 13.60
N ASN A 35 -7.29 -16.09 14.02
CA ASN A 35 -7.01 -16.71 15.31
C ASN A 35 -5.72 -16.20 15.94
N GLY A 36 -5.82 -15.85 17.22
CA GLY A 36 -4.69 -15.83 18.15
C GLY A 36 -3.95 -14.50 18.31
N LEU A 37 -4.26 -13.80 19.40
CA LEU A 37 -3.37 -12.83 20.03
C LEU A 37 -2.01 -13.49 20.32
N GLN A 38 -0.93 -13.01 19.70
CA GLN A 38 0.42 -13.25 20.18
C GLN A 38 1.19 -11.93 20.09
N ASN A 39 1.28 -11.24 21.23
CA ASN A 39 2.36 -10.28 21.46
C ASN A 39 3.68 -11.04 21.36
N GLY A 40 4.44 -10.73 20.32
CA GLY A 40 5.84 -11.09 20.15
C GLY A 40 6.39 -10.06 19.19
N HIS A 41 7.19 -9.14 19.71
CA HIS A 41 7.98 -8.23 18.90
C HIS A 41 9.13 -9.07 18.33
N ASP A 42 8.89 -9.70 17.19
CA ASP A 42 9.93 -10.25 16.33
C ASP A 42 10.65 -9.08 15.66
N ASP A 43 11.64 -8.60 16.41
CA ASP A 43 12.80 -7.83 15.95
C ASP A 43 13.40 -8.55 14.72
N SER A 44 12.93 -8.18 13.53
CA SER A 44 13.61 -8.49 12.28
C SER A 44 14.94 -7.76 12.34
N GLY A 45 15.99 -8.43 12.85
CA GLY A 45 17.31 -7.92 13.16
C GLY A 45 18.04 -7.25 12.00
N VAL A 46 17.57 -6.08 11.60
CA VAL A 46 18.25 -5.09 10.78
C VAL A 46 18.62 -3.94 11.71
N ASP A 47 19.76 -4.11 12.39
CA ASP A 47 20.35 -3.07 13.22
C ASP A 47 20.74 -1.87 12.34
N LEU A 48 19.84 -0.88 12.27
CA LEU A 48 19.98 0.35 11.48
C LEU A 48 20.75 1.45 12.23
N VAL A 49 21.68 1.07 13.11
CA VAL A 49 22.52 1.98 13.93
C VAL A 49 24.00 1.95 13.51
N ALA A 50 24.30 1.66 12.23
CA ALA A 50 25.67 1.68 11.71
C ALA A 50 25.87 2.51 10.43
N GLN A 51 25.06 3.53 10.16
CA GLN A 51 25.29 4.39 8.99
C GLN A 51 25.10 5.89 9.28
N SER A 52 25.76 6.39 10.32
CA SER A 52 26.09 7.81 10.46
C SER A 52 27.50 8.09 9.92
N GLY A 53 27.72 7.77 8.65
CA GLY A 53 28.99 7.96 7.96
C GLY A 53 28.79 8.37 6.51
N ASP A 54 28.98 9.66 6.25
CA ASP A 54 29.43 10.26 4.98
C ASP A 54 28.70 9.86 3.68
N LEU A 55 27.71 10.66 3.29
CA LEU A 55 27.09 10.57 1.96
C LEU A 55 27.92 11.37 0.93
N SER A 56 29.02 10.78 0.49
CA SER A 56 29.57 11.08 -0.85
C SER A 56 28.84 10.20 -1.87
N PRO A 57 28.35 10.72 -3.02
CA PRO A 57 27.57 9.94 -3.95
C PRO A 57 28.40 8.81 -4.60
N PRO A 58 27.82 7.61 -4.83
CA PRO A 58 28.54 6.53 -5.48
C PRO A 58 28.81 6.89 -6.94
N ALA A 59 30.08 6.77 -7.34
CA ALA A 59 30.48 6.86 -8.73
C ALA A 59 29.82 5.72 -9.53
N VAL A 60 28.95 6.07 -10.47
CA VAL A 60 28.44 5.16 -11.49
C VAL A 60 29.62 4.71 -12.37
N SER A 61 29.89 3.40 -12.35
CA SER A 61 30.80 2.75 -13.28
C SER A 61 30.25 2.86 -14.70
N GLN A 62 30.87 3.73 -15.50
CA GLN A 62 30.62 3.87 -16.93
C GLN A 62 31.16 2.63 -17.68
N PRO A 63 30.42 2.04 -18.65
CA PRO A 63 30.93 0.92 -19.44
C PRO A 63 32.18 1.35 -20.20
N GLN A 64 33.24 0.57 -20.02
CA GLN A 64 34.50 0.71 -20.72
C GLN A 64 34.30 0.41 -22.21
N ASN A 65 34.35 1.44 -23.05
CA ASN A 65 34.87 1.29 -24.40
C ASN A 65 35.98 2.33 -24.59
N GLY A 66 37.18 1.79 -24.80
CA GLY A 66 38.44 2.49 -24.59
C GLY A 66 38.66 3.70 -25.49
N ARG A 67 39.09 4.79 -24.86
CA ARG A 67 40.23 5.66 -25.22
C ARG A 67 40.27 6.81 -24.22
N GLY A 68 40.74 6.52 -23.01
CA GLY A 68 41.06 7.54 -22.02
C GLY A 68 42.40 8.18 -22.36
N ALA A 69 42.38 9.43 -22.81
CA ALA A 69 43.55 10.31 -22.79
C ALA A 69 43.26 11.42 -21.77
N SER A 70 43.80 11.28 -20.56
CA SER A 70 43.86 12.36 -19.57
C SER A 70 44.84 13.45 -20.05
N PRO A 71 44.65 14.73 -19.65
CA PRO A 71 45.48 15.84 -20.12
C PRO A 71 46.81 15.85 -19.35
N ALA A 72 47.75 15.02 -19.77
CA ALA A 72 49.15 15.17 -19.42
C ALA A 72 49.91 15.66 -20.66
N SER A 73 50.54 16.82 -20.50
CA SER A 73 51.43 17.49 -21.46
C SER A 73 52.23 16.50 -22.30
N SER A 74 51.99 16.49 -23.61
CA SER A 74 52.92 15.90 -24.56
C SER A 74 52.92 16.70 -25.86
N VAL A 75 54.05 17.34 -26.09
CA VAL A 75 54.44 18.06 -27.29
C VAL A 75 54.47 17.09 -28.47
N HIS A 76 53.43 17.10 -29.30
CA HIS A 76 53.51 16.52 -30.63
C HIS A 76 53.05 17.57 -31.65
N SER A 77 54.03 18.25 -32.23
CA SER A 77 53.83 18.97 -33.48
C SER A 77 53.48 17.96 -34.58
N SER A 78 52.24 18.01 -35.06
CA SER A 78 51.97 17.74 -36.48
C SER A 78 50.91 18.71 -36.97
N SER A 79 51.39 19.68 -37.74
CA SER A 79 50.61 20.52 -38.63
C SER A 79 49.73 19.64 -39.51
N ASN A 80 48.41 19.80 -39.41
CA ASN A 80 47.48 19.70 -40.55
C ASN A 80 46.14 20.38 -40.20
N HIS A 81 46.13 21.68 -40.46
CA HIS A 81 45.05 22.41 -41.14
C HIS A 81 43.65 21.78 -41.13
N SER A 82 42.87 22.09 -40.09
CA SER A 82 41.46 22.40 -40.28
C SER A 82 41.22 23.74 -39.61
N GLN A 83 41.31 24.79 -40.41
CA GLN A 83 40.74 26.08 -40.08
C GLN A 83 39.26 25.83 -39.80
N TYR A 84 38.93 25.62 -38.52
CA TYR A 84 37.59 25.86 -38.03
C TYR A 84 37.37 27.34 -38.30
N VAL A 85 36.71 27.62 -39.42
CA VAL A 85 36.13 28.93 -39.66
C VAL A 85 35.27 29.16 -38.42
N GLN A 86 35.73 30.02 -37.51
CA GLN A 86 34.88 30.70 -36.55
C GLN A 86 33.95 31.57 -37.38
N SER A 87 33.00 30.92 -38.05
CA SER A 87 31.95 31.58 -38.75
C SER A 87 31.04 32.05 -37.62
N TYR A 88 31.22 33.30 -37.22
CA TYR A 88 30.20 34.12 -36.58
C TYR A 88 29.01 34.25 -37.55
N GLN A 89 28.43 33.12 -37.94
CA GLN A 89 27.13 33.05 -38.58
C GLN A 89 26.20 33.01 -37.40
N GLU A 90 25.61 34.16 -37.12
CA GLU A 90 24.42 34.32 -36.30
C GLU A 90 23.55 33.06 -36.44
N GLU A 91 23.30 32.34 -35.33
CA GLU A 91 22.54 31.09 -35.38
C GLU A 91 21.29 31.29 -36.26
N PRO A 92 21.04 30.43 -37.26
CA PRO A 92 19.96 30.66 -38.21
C PRO A 92 18.65 30.77 -37.43
N GLU A 93 17.86 31.82 -37.75
CA GLU A 93 16.57 32.15 -37.11
C GLU A 93 15.65 30.93 -36.92
N SER A 94 15.72 29.94 -37.82
CA SER A 94 14.97 28.70 -37.73
C SER A 94 15.37 27.82 -36.53
N ILE A 95 16.66 27.75 -36.18
CA ILE A 95 17.17 27.00 -35.03
C ILE A 95 16.82 27.73 -33.73
N LYS A 96 16.87 29.06 -33.71
CA LYS A 96 16.39 29.86 -32.57
C LYS A 96 14.91 29.60 -32.29
N LYS A 97 14.06 29.70 -33.32
CA LYS A 97 12.62 29.41 -33.22
C LYS A 97 12.34 27.97 -32.78
N TRP A 98 13.11 27.00 -33.29
CA TRP A 98 12.98 25.60 -32.88
C TRP A 98 13.35 25.40 -31.40
N ARG A 99 14.46 25.99 -30.92
CA ARG A 99 14.84 25.91 -29.50
C ARG A 99 13.80 26.56 -28.59
N GLU A 100 13.28 27.73 -28.96
CA GLU A 100 12.24 28.40 -28.18
C GLU A 100 10.96 27.58 -28.10
N GLN A 101 10.50 27.00 -29.22
CA GLN A 101 9.34 26.11 -29.25
C GLN A 101 9.55 24.84 -28.44
N HIS A 102 10.73 24.23 -28.55
CA HIS A 102 11.06 23.01 -27.80
C HIS A 102 11.18 23.27 -26.30
N LEU A 103 11.85 24.36 -25.91
CA LEU A 103 11.94 24.79 -24.52
C LEU A 103 10.56 25.08 -23.93
N LYS A 104 9.67 25.71 -24.71
CA LYS A 104 8.28 25.95 -24.29
C LYS A 104 7.52 24.65 -24.09
N ALA A 105 7.68 23.68 -24.98
CA ALA A 105 7.01 22.38 -24.87
C ALA A 105 7.53 21.55 -23.68
N ILE A 106 8.83 21.61 -23.39
CA ILE A 106 9.40 21.00 -22.17
C ILE A 106 8.79 21.65 -20.94
N LYS A 107 8.80 22.99 -20.88
CA LYS A 107 8.25 23.73 -19.75
C LYS A 107 6.78 23.42 -19.49
N GLU A 108 5.97 23.31 -20.55
CA GLU A 108 4.56 22.94 -20.43
C GLU A 108 4.37 21.52 -19.86
N LYS A 109 5.22 20.57 -20.27
CA LYS A 109 5.22 19.21 -19.71
C LYS A 109 5.65 19.20 -18.24
N ASP A 110 6.72 19.92 -17.91
CA ASP A 110 7.20 20.03 -16.52
C ASP A 110 6.11 20.62 -15.61
N GLU A 111 5.40 21.66 -16.08
CA GLU A 111 4.28 22.27 -15.36
C GLU A 111 3.09 21.30 -15.18
N LEU A 112 2.83 20.45 -16.18
CA LEU A 112 1.77 19.43 -16.09
C LEU A 112 2.15 18.32 -15.11
N GLU A 113 3.38 17.83 -15.17
CA GLU A 113 3.91 16.82 -14.26
C GLU A 113 3.93 17.31 -12.82
N GLU A 114 4.32 18.56 -12.58
CA GLU A 114 4.31 19.15 -11.25
C GLU A 114 2.88 19.24 -10.68
N LYS A 115 1.89 19.62 -11.51
CA LYS A 115 0.48 19.63 -11.13
C LYS A 115 -0.01 18.24 -10.78
N GLN A 116 0.20 17.24 -11.63
CA GLN A 116 -0.20 15.85 -11.36
C GLN A 116 0.45 15.31 -10.08
N LYS A 117 1.74 15.59 -9.88
CA LYS A 117 2.46 15.19 -8.66
C LYS A 117 1.91 15.89 -7.41
N SER A 118 1.44 17.13 -7.53
CA SER A 118 0.80 17.86 -6.44
C SER A 118 -0.59 17.30 -6.12
N GLU A 119 -1.40 17.04 -7.15
CA GLU A 119 -2.75 16.45 -7.01
C GLU A 119 -2.68 15.05 -6.38
N LEU A 120 -1.73 14.21 -6.81
CA LEU A 120 -1.54 12.88 -6.24
C LEU A 120 -1.13 12.94 -4.76
N ARG A 121 -0.28 13.91 -4.39
CA ARG A 121 0.09 14.14 -2.99
C ARG A 121 -1.10 14.62 -2.16
N GLU A 122 -1.92 15.51 -2.70
CA GLU A 122 -3.13 15.97 -2.03
C GLU A 122 -4.16 14.85 -1.87
N GLN A 123 -4.34 14.01 -2.89
CA GLN A 123 -5.23 12.86 -2.85
C GLN A 123 -4.77 11.84 -1.80
N ALA A 124 -3.48 11.49 -1.79
CA ALA A 124 -2.92 10.61 -0.77
C ALA A 124 -3.13 11.16 0.65
N LYS A 125 -2.95 12.47 0.84
CA LYS A 125 -3.20 13.13 2.13
C LYS A 125 -4.68 13.07 2.54
N LYS A 126 -5.59 13.34 1.60
CA LYS A 126 -7.04 13.26 1.83
C LYS A 126 -7.48 11.84 2.18
N GLU A 127 -6.95 10.85 1.47
CA GLU A 127 -7.26 9.45 1.72
C GLU A 127 -6.75 9.00 3.10
N LEU A 128 -5.54 9.41 3.49
CA LEU A 128 -5.01 9.13 4.82
C LEU A 128 -5.90 9.75 5.91
N GLU A 129 -6.31 11.01 5.76
CA GLU A 129 -7.21 11.66 6.72
C GLU A 129 -8.57 10.95 6.78
N ASN A 130 -9.10 10.55 5.63
CA ASN A 130 -10.36 9.81 5.56
C ASN A 130 -10.25 8.44 6.24
N TRP A 131 -9.14 7.73 6.04
CA TRP A 131 -8.88 6.45 6.72
C TRP A 131 -8.83 6.62 8.24
N HIS A 132 -8.14 7.65 8.74
CA HIS A 132 -8.14 7.95 10.18
C HIS A 132 -9.54 8.23 10.71
N LYS A 133 -10.33 9.06 10.02
CA LYS A 133 -11.72 9.35 10.40
C LYS A 133 -12.59 8.09 10.43
N GLN A 134 -12.51 7.26 9.39
CA GLN A 134 -13.22 6.00 9.33
C GLN A 134 -12.80 5.07 10.48
N LYS A 135 -11.50 5.02 10.78
CA LYS A 135 -10.99 4.19 11.87
C LYS A 135 -11.46 4.65 13.24
N GLU A 136 -11.48 5.96 13.47
CA GLU A 136 -12.03 6.53 14.70
C GLU A 136 -13.51 6.22 14.87
N VAL A 137 -14.30 6.33 13.80
CA VAL A 137 -15.73 5.95 13.80
C VAL A 137 -15.90 4.47 14.10
N GLU A 138 -15.12 3.59 13.46
CA GLU A 138 -15.17 2.14 13.68
C GLU A 138 -14.83 1.77 15.14
N ILE A 139 -13.82 2.43 15.71
CA ILE A 139 -13.43 2.24 17.12
C ILE A 139 -14.54 2.75 18.05
N ALA A 140 -15.09 3.93 17.78
CA ALA A 140 -16.17 4.50 18.57
C ALA A 140 -17.43 3.62 18.53
N GLU A 141 -17.77 3.10 17.35
CA GLU A 141 -18.87 2.17 17.17
C GLU A 141 -18.62 0.86 17.92
N ARG A 142 -17.44 0.25 17.80
CA ARG A 142 -17.08 -0.96 18.54
C ARG A 142 -17.16 -0.74 20.06
N LYS A 143 -16.69 0.41 20.56
CA LYS A 143 -16.82 0.80 21.97
C LYS A 143 -18.29 0.93 22.39
N LYS A 144 -19.13 1.57 21.56
CA LYS A 144 -20.57 1.70 21.82
C LYS A 144 -21.26 0.34 21.84
N GLN A 145 -20.96 -0.53 20.88
CA GLN A 145 -21.50 -1.89 20.81
C GLN A 145 -21.10 -2.70 22.04
N ASN A 146 -19.84 -2.61 22.48
CA ASN A 146 -19.37 -3.27 23.69
C ASN A 146 -20.12 -2.77 24.94
N ARG A 147 -20.26 -1.46 25.11
CA ARG A 147 -21.05 -0.88 26.21
C ARG A 147 -22.50 -1.36 26.19
N VAL A 148 -23.15 -1.39 25.02
CA VAL A 148 -24.51 -1.91 24.88
C VAL A 148 -24.58 -3.40 25.21
N ALA A 149 -23.57 -4.18 24.83
CA ALA A 149 -23.48 -5.59 25.19
C ALA A 149 -23.34 -5.79 26.71
N GLU A 150 -22.53 -4.98 27.38
CA GLU A 150 -22.38 -4.98 28.84
C GLU A 150 -23.68 -4.56 29.56
N GLU A 151 -24.36 -3.52 29.06
CA GLU A 151 -25.67 -3.12 29.57
C GLU A 151 -26.72 -4.22 29.39
N LYS A 152 -26.69 -4.95 28.26
CA LYS A 152 -27.57 -6.11 28.04
C LYS A 152 -27.24 -7.27 28.97
N LEU A 153 -25.95 -7.56 29.17
CA LEU A 153 -25.50 -8.61 30.08
C LEU A 153 -25.87 -8.30 31.53
N SER A 154 -25.63 -7.08 31.99
CA SER A 154 -26.01 -6.64 33.35
C SER A 154 -27.52 -6.68 33.55
N LYS A 155 -28.32 -6.23 32.59
CA LYS A 155 -29.79 -6.36 32.65
C LYS A 155 -30.23 -7.82 32.69
N ASN A 156 -29.67 -8.67 31.82
CA ASN A 156 -29.96 -10.11 31.86
C ASN A 156 -29.59 -10.70 33.22
N LEU A 157 -28.43 -10.36 33.79
CA LEU A 157 -28.00 -10.85 35.09
C LEU A 157 -28.98 -10.43 36.21
N VAL A 158 -29.41 -9.17 36.24
CA VAL A 158 -30.37 -8.67 37.23
C VAL A 158 -31.72 -9.35 37.06
N GLU A 159 -32.20 -9.51 35.82
CA GLU A 159 -33.46 -10.19 35.52
C GLU A 159 -33.41 -11.68 35.90
N SER A 160 -32.33 -12.38 35.55
CA SER A 160 -32.09 -13.77 35.94
C SER A 160 -32.02 -13.95 37.46
N GLN A 161 -31.37 -13.04 38.19
CA GLN A 161 -31.31 -13.06 39.66
C GLN A 161 -32.70 -12.83 40.29
N SER A 162 -33.54 -12.01 39.66
CA SER A 162 -34.88 -11.70 40.18
C SER A 162 -35.93 -12.78 39.87
N ASN A 163 -35.78 -13.51 38.76
CA ASN A 163 -36.79 -14.47 38.28
C ASN A 163 -36.61 -15.91 38.80
N GLY A 164 -35.60 -16.18 39.64
CA GLY A 164 -35.41 -17.52 40.24
C GLY A 164 -35.05 -18.64 39.25
N GLN A 165 -34.72 -18.30 38.00
CA GLN A 165 -34.45 -19.25 36.90
C GLN A 165 -33.00 -19.75 36.86
N GLY A 166 -32.43 -20.05 38.04
CA GLY A 166 -31.02 -20.44 38.17
C GLY A 166 -30.63 -21.63 37.27
N TRP A 167 -31.49 -22.66 37.17
CA TRP A 167 -31.20 -23.83 36.34
C TRP A 167 -31.21 -23.55 34.83
N SER A 168 -32.10 -22.67 34.35
CA SER A 168 -32.14 -22.28 32.94
C SER A 168 -30.94 -21.42 32.53
N GLU A 169 -30.45 -20.58 33.43
CA GLU A 169 -29.25 -19.79 33.20
C GLU A 169 -27.97 -20.64 33.24
N ILE A 170 -27.84 -21.53 34.23
CA ILE A 170 -26.71 -22.47 34.30
C ILE A 170 -26.68 -23.33 33.03
N ALA A 171 -27.83 -23.82 32.55
CA ALA A 171 -27.88 -24.63 31.34
C ALA A 171 -27.45 -23.88 30.06
N LYS A 172 -27.69 -22.56 29.97
CA LYS A 172 -27.22 -21.73 28.84
C LYS A 172 -25.70 -21.56 28.83
N LEU A 173 -25.06 -21.63 30.00
CA LEU A 173 -23.61 -21.49 30.16
C LEU A 173 -22.86 -22.82 29.96
N ILE A 174 -23.56 -23.95 29.93
CA ILE A 174 -22.95 -25.25 29.66
C ILE A 174 -22.58 -25.37 28.20
N ASP A 175 -21.31 -25.68 27.95
CA ASP A 175 -20.83 -26.05 26.62
C ASP A 175 -21.44 -27.39 26.18
N THR A 176 -22.38 -27.34 25.23
CA THR A 176 -22.99 -28.52 24.61
C THR A 176 -22.15 -29.09 23.46
N GLY A 177 -20.99 -28.50 23.19
CA GLY A 177 -20.04 -28.95 22.18
C GLY A 177 -19.38 -30.29 22.52
N LYS A 178 -18.66 -30.84 21.53
CA LYS A 178 -17.87 -32.06 21.72
C LYS A 178 -16.75 -31.78 22.74
N PRO A 179 -16.54 -32.68 23.73
CA PRO A 179 -15.47 -32.48 24.71
C PRO A 179 -14.11 -32.48 24.03
N ALA A 180 -13.17 -31.70 24.57
CA ALA A 180 -11.78 -31.74 24.13
C ALA A 180 -11.21 -33.17 24.30
N LYS A 181 -10.25 -33.54 23.46
CA LYS A 181 -9.76 -34.92 23.32
C LYS A 181 -9.27 -35.59 24.63
N ASN A 182 -8.90 -34.79 25.64
CA ASN A 182 -8.44 -35.25 26.96
C ASN A 182 -9.29 -34.69 28.12
N ALA A 183 -10.50 -34.19 27.85
CA ALA A 183 -11.37 -33.67 28.89
C ALA A 183 -12.03 -34.79 29.70
N VAL A 184 -12.25 -34.55 30.98
CA VAL A 184 -13.03 -35.44 31.86
C VAL A 184 -14.46 -35.55 31.34
N ASP A 185 -15.03 -36.76 31.38
CA ASP A 185 -16.42 -36.99 30.98
C ASP A 185 -17.37 -36.25 31.93
N THR A 186 -18.05 -35.24 31.38
CA THR A 186 -19.02 -34.41 32.09
C THR A 186 -20.46 -34.72 31.64
N SER A 187 -20.68 -35.76 30.84
CA SER A 187 -21.97 -36.07 30.21
C SER A 187 -23.09 -36.26 31.23
N ARG A 188 -22.83 -36.99 32.33
CA ARG A 188 -23.81 -37.19 33.41
C ARG A 188 -24.17 -35.89 34.12
N MET A 189 -23.19 -35.03 34.38
CA MET A 189 -23.41 -33.72 35.00
C MET A 189 -24.26 -32.82 34.10
N LYS A 190 -23.92 -32.77 32.80
CA LYS A 190 -24.66 -31.99 31.79
C LYS A 190 -26.11 -32.48 31.68
N ALA A 191 -26.34 -33.79 31.71
CA ALA A 191 -27.67 -34.38 31.66
C ALA A 191 -28.54 -33.95 32.87
N LEU A 192 -28.01 -34.03 34.09
CA LEU A 192 -28.74 -33.61 35.30
C LEU A 192 -29.09 -32.12 35.29
N ILE A 193 -28.20 -31.27 34.77
CA ILE A 193 -28.46 -29.82 34.71
C ILE A 193 -29.51 -29.48 33.64
N LEU A 194 -29.54 -30.21 32.53
CA LEU A 194 -30.57 -30.05 31.50
C LEU A 194 -31.94 -30.55 31.97
N GLU A 195 -31.99 -31.65 32.73
CA GLU A 195 -33.23 -32.17 33.33
C GLU A 195 -33.88 -31.13 34.25
N HIS A 196 -33.12 -30.54 35.18
CA HIS A 196 -33.63 -29.49 36.07
C HIS A 196 -33.98 -28.19 35.35
N LYS A 197 -33.44 -27.94 34.14
CA LYS A 197 -33.91 -26.83 33.30
C LYS A 197 -35.35 -27.09 32.84
N ASP A 198 -35.64 -28.30 32.39
CA ASP A 198 -36.93 -28.64 31.78
C ASP A 198 -38.04 -28.85 32.84
N GLU A 199 -37.69 -29.24 34.07
CA GLU A 199 -38.62 -29.37 35.20
C GLU A 199 -39.26 -28.04 35.66
N THR A 200 -38.64 -26.89 35.39
CA THR A 200 -39.16 -25.57 35.78
C THR A 200 -40.32 -25.04 34.91
N VAL A 201 -40.85 -25.87 33.99
CA VAL A 201 -41.92 -25.51 33.03
C VAL A 201 -43.31 -26.07 33.43
N ALA A 202 -43.51 -26.52 34.67
CA ALA A 202 -44.81 -26.97 35.18
C ALA A 202 -45.47 -25.97 36.15
#